data_AF-A0A7C6JGT1-F1
#
_entry.id   AF-A0A7C6JGT1-F1
#
_cell.length_a   1.000
_cell.length_b   1.000
_cell.length_c   1.000
_cell.angle_alpha   90.00
_cell.angle_beta   90.00
_cell.angle_gamma   90.00
#
_symmetry.space_group_name_H-M   'P 1'
#
loop_
_entity.id
_entity.type
_entity.pdbx_description
1 polymer ?
#
loop_
_entity_poly.entity_id
_entity_poly.type
_entity_poly.pdbx_seq_one_letter_code
_entity_poly.pdbx_strand_id
1 'polypeptide(L)'
;MKQKLITISYCAISLICIIVAGYFGRKVPFAEQWPLYEALRTTAAIIFAVVGAWIAIKFPDRATLKINEEDGVALREGIGRYFSPVAYSTITLCIILIIGVFAPIIKRFDYVQLNVELFRSASYAILTALTLFQLWTVLISLGPAAELKNEADTDIAIAARQHNKKRLGSFKNAE
;
A
#
# COMPACT_ATOMS: atom_id res chain seq x y z
N MET A 1 -11.55 15.37 12.24
CA MET A 1 -11.51 14.61 13.51
C MET A 1 -11.60 13.10 13.32
N LYS A 2 -12.60 12.56 12.59
CA LYS A 2 -12.76 11.09 12.40
C LYS A 2 -11.51 10.39 11.84
N GLN A 3 -10.83 10.99 10.85
CA GLN A 3 -9.64 10.38 10.25
C GLN A 3 -8.42 10.33 11.19
N LYS A 4 -8.17 11.41 11.96
CA LYS A 4 -7.12 11.41 13.00
C LYS A 4 -7.41 10.39 14.09
N LEU A 5 -8.68 10.20 14.47
CA LEU A 5 -9.08 9.21 15.46
C LEU A 5 -8.78 7.78 14.97
N ILE A 6 -9.14 7.45 13.73
CA ILE A 6 -8.84 6.14 13.11
C ILE A 6 -7.34 5.87 13.10
N THR A 7 -6.52 6.86 12.70
CA THR A 7 -5.06 6.70 12.69
C THR A 7 -4.49 6.48 14.09
N ILE A 8 -4.96 7.23 15.09
CA ILE A 8 -4.51 7.07 16.48
C ILE A 8 -4.88 5.68 17.02
N SER A 9 -6.12 5.24 16.80
CA SER A 9 -6.57 3.90 17.18
C SER A 9 -5.73 2.82 16.52
N TYR A 10 -5.43 2.97 15.23
CA TYR A 10 -4.60 2.03 14.49
C TYR A 10 -3.17 1.97 15.04
N CYS A 11 -2.56 3.12 15.33
CA CYS A 11 -1.22 3.19 15.92
C CYS A 11 -1.17 2.53 17.31
N ALA A 12 -2.18 2.77 18.14
CA ALA A 12 -2.28 2.17 19.48
C ALA A 12 -2.40 0.65 19.42
N ILE A 13 -3.30 0.14 18.56
CA ILE A 13 -3.47 -1.30 18.34
C ILE A 13 -2.18 -1.92 17.79
N SER A 14 -1.55 -1.26 16.82
CA SER A 14 -0.30 -1.73 16.22
C SER A 14 0.83 -1.83 17.24
N LEU A 15 0.96 -0.82 18.11
CA LEU A 15 1.96 -0.83 19.18
C LEU A 15 1.74 -2.00 20.14
N ILE A 16 0.48 -2.25 20.56
CA ILE A 16 0.14 -3.38 21.41
C ILE A 16 0.49 -4.70 20.71
N CYS A 17 0.10 -4.87 19.46
CA CYS A 17 0.42 -6.06 18.67
C CYS A 17 1.93 -6.29 18.55
N ILE A 18 2.73 -5.24 18.33
CA ILE A 18 4.20 -5.34 18.25
C ILE A 18 4.80 -5.75 19.60
N ILE A 19 4.32 -5.19 20.72
CA ILE A 19 4.81 -5.57 22.05
C ILE A 19 4.48 -7.02 22.36
N VAL A 20 3.23 -7.44 22.12
CA VAL A 20 2.77 -8.82 22.32
C VAL A 20 3.57 -9.77 21.43
N ALA A 21 3.73 -9.44 20.14
CA ALA A 21 4.52 -10.22 19.20
C ALA A 21 5.99 -10.29 19.62
N GLY A 22 6.59 -9.19 20.09
CA GLY A 22 7.96 -9.21 20.61
C GLY A 22 8.11 -10.14 21.81
N TYR A 23 7.16 -10.11 22.75
CA TYR A 23 7.17 -10.97 23.93
C TYR A 23 7.03 -12.46 23.59
N PHE A 24 6.02 -12.83 22.80
CA PHE A 24 5.78 -14.22 22.41
C PHE A 24 6.72 -14.73 21.31
N GLY A 25 7.22 -13.83 20.46
CA GLY A 25 8.10 -14.10 19.32
C GLY A 25 9.47 -14.68 19.71
N ARG A 26 9.88 -14.52 20.97
CA ARG A 26 11.04 -15.24 21.55
C ARG A 26 10.96 -16.74 21.34
N LYS A 27 9.74 -17.30 21.38
CA LYS A 27 9.46 -18.72 21.24
C LYS A 27 9.30 -19.19 19.80
N VAL A 28 9.24 -18.29 18.82
CA VAL A 28 9.01 -18.62 17.40
C VAL A 28 10.35 -18.77 16.67
N PRO A 29 10.73 -19.97 16.19
CA PRO A 29 12.01 -20.19 15.50
C PRO A 29 12.10 -19.35 14.22
N PHE A 30 13.30 -18.85 13.90
CA PHE A 30 13.49 -18.04 12.69
C PHE A 30 13.07 -18.79 11.41
N ALA A 31 13.19 -20.12 11.38
CA ALA A 31 12.73 -20.95 10.27
C ALA A 31 11.22 -20.83 10.01
N GLU A 32 10.41 -20.64 11.07
CA GLU A 32 8.96 -20.41 10.94
C GLU A 32 8.64 -18.94 10.61
N GLN A 33 9.52 -18.01 10.97
CA GLN A 33 9.38 -16.59 10.62
C GLN A 33 9.69 -16.32 9.14
N TRP A 34 10.58 -17.11 8.53
CA TRP A 34 11.07 -16.89 7.18
C TRP A 34 9.97 -16.92 6.09
N PRO A 35 9.05 -17.91 6.07
CA PRO A 35 7.92 -17.90 5.14
C PRO A 35 7.05 -16.63 5.25
N LEU A 36 6.94 -16.04 6.45
CA LEU A 36 6.17 -14.81 6.65
C LEU A 36 6.88 -13.59 6.02
N TYR A 37 8.21 -13.52 6.10
CA TYR A 37 8.98 -12.50 5.37
C TYR A 37 8.83 -12.65 3.85
N GLU A 38 8.82 -13.87 3.33
CA GLU A 38 8.61 -14.14 1.90
C GLU A 38 7.20 -13.76 1.45
N ALA A 39 6.18 -14.11 2.24
CA ALA A 39 4.81 -13.69 2.00
C ALA A 39 4.69 -12.15 2.01
N LEU A 40 5.36 -11.48 2.95
CA LEU A 40 5.35 -10.03 3.05
C LEU A 40 6.06 -9.37 1.85
N ARG A 41 7.17 -9.95 1.36
CA ARG A 41 7.84 -9.51 0.13
C ARG A 41 6.91 -9.60 -1.08
N THR A 42 6.19 -10.72 -1.20
CA THR A 42 5.27 -10.98 -2.30
C THR A 42 4.09 -10.01 -2.28
N THR A 43 3.49 -9.78 -1.11
CA THR A 43 2.39 -8.81 -0.97
C THR A 43 2.86 -7.38 -1.27
N ALA A 44 4.08 -7.01 -0.87
CA ALA A 44 4.66 -5.71 -1.22
C ALA A 44 4.88 -5.53 -2.74
N ALA A 45 5.35 -6.57 -3.43
CA ALA A 45 5.47 -6.54 -4.88
C ALA A 45 4.11 -6.42 -5.58
N ILE A 46 3.08 -7.12 -5.09
CA ILE A 46 1.71 -7.03 -5.64
C ILE A 46 1.16 -5.62 -5.50
N ILE A 47 1.24 -5.00 -4.31
CA ILE A 47 0.75 -3.62 -4.11
C ILE A 47 1.51 -2.65 -5.00
N PHE A 48 2.84 -2.78 -5.07
CA PHE A 48 3.67 -1.94 -5.93
C PHE A 48 3.22 -2.02 -7.39
N ALA A 49 2.96 -3.23 -7.90
CA ALA A 49 2.49 -3.46 -9.26
C ALA A 49 1.08 -2.90 -9.50
N VAL A 50 0.11 -3.21 -8.62
CA VAL A 50 -1.30 -2.79 -8.78
C VAL A 50 -1.42 -1.28 -8.69
N VAL A 51 -0.82 -0.63 -7.68
CA VAL A 51 -0.89 0.83 -7.53
C VAL A 51 -0.11 1.52 -8.66
N GLY A 52 1.03 0.98 -9.09
CA GLY A 52 1.80 1.50 -10.23
C GLY A 52 1.01 1.48 -11.54
N ALA A 53 0.34 0.35 -11.84
CA ALA A 53 -0.55 0.25 -13.00
C ALA A 53 -1.72 1.23 -12.91
N TRP A 54 -2.26 1.42 -11.71
CA TRP A 54 -3.38 2.33 -11.48
C TRP A 54 -3.01 3.79 -11.72
N ILE A 55 -1.82 4.23 -11.29
CA ILE A 55 -1.29 5.57 -11.59
C ILE A 55 -1.15 5.75 -13.10
N ALA A 56 -0.65 4.74 -13.82
CA ALA A 56 -0.52 4.80 -15.27
C ALA A 56 -1.87 4.93 -16.00
N ILE A 57 -2.92 4.29 -15.50
CA ILE A 57 -4.28 4.38 -16.05
C ILE A 57 -4.92 5.75 -15.76
N LYS A 58 -4.84 6.24 -14.51
CA LYS A 58 -5.52 7.51 -14.12
C LYS A 58 -4.85 8.75 -14.71
N PHE A 59 -3.55 8.68 -14.99
CA PHE A 59 -2.78 9.83 -15.45
C PHE A 59 -2.05 9.57 -16.77
N PRO A 60 -2.79 9.28 -17.88
CA PRO A 60 -2.20 8.92 -19.15
C PRO A 60 -1.41 10.08 -19.79
N ASP A 61 -1.90 11.32 -19.69
CA ASP A 61 -1.34 12.48 -20.38
C ASP A 61 0.04 12.93 -19.88
N ARG A 62 0.53 12.35 -18.77
CA ARG A 62 1.76 12.80 -18.08
C ARG A 62 3.04 12.15 -18.60
N ALA A 63 2.93 11.15 -19.47
CA ALA A 63 4.06 10.64 -20.24
C ALA A 63 4.47 11.61 -21.37
N THR A 64 3.61 12.57 -21.71
CA THR A 64 3.77 13.49 -22.87
C THR A 64 3.69 14.97 -22.53
N LEU A 65 3.42 15.36 -21.29
CA LEU A 65 3.26 16.76 -20.90
C LEU A 65 4.62 17.48 -20.79
N LYS A 66 4.90 18.35 -21.77
CA LYS A 66 5.86 19.44 -21.67
C LYS A 66 5.50 20.28 -20.45
N ILE A 67 6.36 20.26 -19.43
CA ILE A 67 6.18 20.99 -18.18
C ILE A 67 6.32 22.49 -18.49
N ASN A 68 5.22 23.22 -18.52
CA ASN A 68 5.25 24.68 -18.38
C ASN A 68 5.35 24.98 -16.88
N GLU A 69 6.35 25.79 -16.48
CA GLU A 69 6.85 25.91 -15.10
C GLU A 69 5.83 26.46 -14.09
N GLU A 70 4.75 27.09 -14.53
CA GLU A 70 3.82 27.81 -13.65
C GLU A 70 2.68 26.92 -13.09
N ASP A 71 2.29 25.84 -13.78
CA ASP A 71 1.27 24.87 -13.29
C ASP A 71 1.88 23.74 -12.43
N GLY A 72 3.22 23.66 -12.36
CA GLY A 72 3.95 22.55 -11.74
C GLY A 72 3.83 22.48 -10.21
N VAL A 73 3.51 23.59 -9.53
CA VAL A 73 3.53 23.66 -8.06
C VAL A 73 2.22 23.16 -7.43
N ALA A 74 1.06 23.59 -7.95
CA ALA A 74 -0.25 23.14 -7.48
C ALA A 74 -0.55 21.67 -7.85
N LEU A 75 0.00 21.20 -8.98
CA LEU A 75 -0.18 19.83 -9.45
C LEU A 75 0.62 18.81 -8.61
N ARG A 76 1.75 19.23 -8.03
CA ARG A 76 2.63 18.38 -7.20
C ARG A 76 1.99 17.99 -5.86
N GLU A 77 1.11 18.83 -5.33
CA GLU A 77 0.48 18.66 -4.01
C GLU A 77 -0.66 17.62 -4.02
N GLY A 78 -1.42 17.52 -5.11
CA GLY A 78 -2.49 16.51 -5.28
C GLY A 78 -1.98 15.12 -5.66
N ILE A 79 -0.87 15.04 -6.41
CA ILE A 79 -0.25 13.78 -6.86
C ILE A 79 0.40 13.01 -5.71
N GLY A 80 1.06 13.71 -4.78
CA GLY A 80 1.83 13.09 -3.70
C GLY A 80 1.01 12.10 -2.85
N ARG A 81 -0.31 12.33 -2.75
CA ARG A 81 -1.24 11.47 -2.01
C ARG A 81 -1.44 10.09 -2.65
N TYR A 82 -1.35 9.98 -3.98
CA TYR A 82 -1.46 8.70 -4.70
C TYR A 82 -0.12 7.93 -4.77
N PHE A 83 1.02 8.64 -4.66
CA PHE A 83 2.34 8.01 -4.60
C PHE A 83 2.69 7.47 -3.21
N SER A 84 2.01 7.93 -2.17
CA SER A 84 2.32 7.53 -0.78
C SER A 84 2.26 6.01 -0.59
N PRO A 85 1.24 5.26 -1.07
CA PRO A 85 1.21 3.80 -0.94
C PRO A 85 2.31 3.08 -1.72
N VAL A 86 2.69 3.59 -2.90
CA VAL A 86 3.79 3.02 -3.71
C VAL A 86 5.10 3.14 -2.94
N ALA A 87 5.41 4.34 -2.46
CA ALA A 87 6.64 4.60 -1.72
C ALA A 87 6.73 3.76 -0.44
N TYR A 88 5.63 3.66 0.32
CA TYR A 88 5.57 2.85 1.54
C TYR A 88 5.78 1.35 1.25
N SER A 89 5.17 0.81 0.20
CA SER A 89 5.39 -0.59 -0.19
C SER A 89 6.82 -0.86 -0.65
N THR A 90 7.42 0.08 -1.39
CA THR A 90 8.83 -0.03 -1.81
C THR A 90 9.78 -0.01 -0.61
N ILE A 91 9.55 0.85 0.39
CA ILE A 91 10.36 0.89 1.61
C ILE A 91 10.28 -0.44 2.35
N THR A 92 9.07 -0.99 2.53
CA THR A 92 8.88 -2.33 3.14
C THR A 92 9.66 -3.40 2.39
N LEU A 93 9.57 -3.40 1.05
CA LEU A 93 10.28 -4.36 0.20
C LEU A 93 11.81 -4.23 0.35
N CYS A 94 12.34 -3.01 0.36
CA CYS A 94 13.76 -2.76 0.61
C CYS A 94 14.21 -3.30 1.97
N ILE A 95 13.44 -3.07 3.04
CA ILE A 95 13.74 -3.60 4.38
C ILE A 95 13.79 -5.12 4.36
N ILE A 96 12.80 -5.78 3.76
CA ILE A 96 12.75 -7.25 3.71
C ILE A 96 13.88 -7.84 2.88
N LEU A 97 14.29 -7.19 1.79
CA LEU A 97 15.43 -7.61 0.98
C LEU A 97 16.73 -7.51 1.78
N ILE A 98 16.95 -6.39 2.49
CA ILE A 98 18.10 -6.22 3.39
C ILE A 98 18.10 -7.34 4.44
N ILE A 99 16.98 -7.55 5.15
CA ILE A 99 16.88 -8.63 6.15
C ILE A 99 17.18 -9.99 5.50
N GLY A 100 16.66 -10.25 4.29
CA GLY A 100 16.88 -11.51 3.60
C GLY A 100 18.34 -11.80 3.25
N VAL A 101 19.11 -10.77 2.87
CA VAL A 101 20.54 -10.89 2.56
C VAL A 101 21.38 -10.99 3.82
N PHE A 102 21.08 -10.20 4.85
CA PHE A 102 21.91 -10.13 6.06
C PHE A 102 21.60 -11.23 7.08
N ALA A 103 20.37 -11.74 7.17
CA ALA A 103 19.99 -12.79 8.11
C ALA A 103 20.91 -14.02 8.12
N PRO A 104 21.27 -14.65 6.97
CA PRO A 104 22.17 -15.79 6.97
C PRO A 104 23.61 -15.44 7.40
N ILE A 105 24.06 -14.20 7.13
CA ILE A 105 25.39 -13.71 7.54
C ILE A 105 25.42 -13.54 9.05
N ILE A 106 24.41 -12.88 9.61
CA ILE A 106 24.29 -12.62 11.06
C ILE A 106 24.24 -13.94 11.84
N LYS A 107 23.56 -14.97 11.31
CA LYS A 107 23.46 -16.29 11.95
C LYS A 107 24.81 -17.00 12.16
N ARG A 108 25.87 -16.59 11.44
CA ARG A 108 27.21 -17.19 11.55
C ARG A 108 28.03 -16.68 12.73
N PHE A 109 27.61 -15.61 13.41
CA PHE A 109 28.34 -15.06 14.56
C PHE A 109 27.96 -15.76 15.87
N ASP A 110 28.97 -16.12 16.67
CA ASP A 110 28.79 -16.80 17.96
C ASP A 110 28.00 -15.95 18.98
N TYR A 111 28.08 -14.62 18.90
CA TYR A 111 27.32 -13.71 19.76
C TYR A 111 25.79 -13.85 19.56
N VAL A 112 25.37 -14.20 18.34
CA VAL A 112 23.96 -14.40 18.00
C VAL A 112 23.45 -15.72 18.59
N GLN A 113 24.30 -16.75 18.67
CA GLN A 113 23.98 -18.04 19.30
C GLN A 113 23.77 -17.89 20.81
N LEU A 114 24.49 -16.98 21.47
CA LEU A 114 24.33 -16.71 22.89
C LEU A 114 23.02 -15.98 23.23
N ASN A 115 22.53 -15.14 22.31
CA ASN A 115 21.35 -14.29 22.52
C ASN A 115 20.22 -14.57 21.50
N VAL A 116 20.06 -15.83 21.07
CA VAL A 116 19.11 -16.24 20.01
C VAL A 116 17.69 -15.77 20.30
N GLU A 117 17.26 -15.81 21.56
CA GLU A 117 15.91 -15.39 21.95
C GLU A 117 15.65 -13.91 21.69
N LEU A 118 16.64 -13.04 21.95
CA LEU A 118 16.53 -11.60 21.68
C LEU A 118 16.46 -11.32 20.18
N PHE A 119 17.28 -12.00 19.38
CA PHE A 119 17.24 -11.85 17.91
C PHE A 119 15.92 -12.38 17.31
N ARG A 120 15.38 -13.49 17.83
CA ARG A 120 14.07 -14.03 17.43
C ARG A 120 12.93 -13.08 17.80
N SER A 121 12.98 -12.52 19.00
CA SER A 121 12.02 -11.51 19.48
C SER A 121 12.03 -10.27 18.60
N ALA A 122 13.23 -9.71 18.33
CA ALA A 122 13.39 -8.52 17.52
C ALA A 122 12.94 -8.76 16.07
N SER A 123 13.34 -9.88 15.47
CA SER A 123 12.90 -10.26 14.13
C SER A 123 11.38 -10.40 14.04
N TYR A 124 10.74 -11.07 15.01
CA TYR A 124 9.30 -11.25 14.99
C TYR A 124 8.53 -9.94 15.23
N ALA A 125 9.06 -9.05 16.07
CA ALA A 125 8.51 -7.71 16.27
C ALA A 125 8.60 -6.85 15.00
N ILE A 126 9.76 -6.88 14.31
CA ILE A 126 9.96 -6.20 13.02
C ILE A 126 8.99 -6.76 11.97
N LEU A 127 8.90 -8.08 11.83
CA LEU A 127 7.98 -8.74 10.93
C LEU A 127 6.53 -8.30 11.17
N THR A 128 6.11 -8.26 12.44
CA THR A 128 4.76 -7.82 12.83
C THR A 128 4.53 -6.35 12.49
N ALA A 129 5.50 -5.49 12.80
CA ALA A 129 5.43 -4.06 12.49
C ALA A 129 5.30 -3.82 10.98
N LEU A 130 6.13 -4.50 10.17
CA LEU A 130 6.07 -4.39 8.72
C LEU A 130 4.78 -4.96 8.15
N THR A 131 4.25 -6.06 8.71
CA THR A 131 2.97 -6.66 8.28
C THR A 131 1.81 -5.71 8.53
N LEU A 132 1.76 -5.08 9.70
CA LEU A 132 0.75 -4.07 10.02
C LEU A 132 0.91 -2.86 9.09
N PHE A 133 2.11 -2.35 8.94
CA PHE A 133 2.38 -1.24 8.03
C PHE A 133 1.94 -1.54 6.58
N GLN A 134 2.17 -2.76 6.11
CA GLN A 134 1.71 -3.22 4.80
C GLN A 134 0.18 -3.30 4.72
N LEU A 135 -0.49 -3.80 5.77
CA LEU A 135 -1.95 -3.82 5.87
C LEU A 135 -2.53 -2.40 5.81
N TRP A 136 -1.94 -1.46 6.54
CA TRP A 136 -2.33 -0.05 6.49
C TRP A 136 -2.18 0.52 5.08
N THR A 137 -1.08 0.19 4.40
CA THR A 137 -0.81 0.59 3.02
C THR A 137 -1.88 0.05 2.05
N VAL A 138 -2.29 -1.23 2.20
CA VAL A 138 -3.41 -1.81 1.44
C VAL A 138 -4.68 -0.99 1.65
N LEU A 139 -5.04 -0.70 2.91
CA LEU A 139 -6.26 0.04 3.23
C LEU A 139 -6.27 1.43 2.62
N ILE A 140 -5.14 2.14 2.63
CA ILE A 140 -5.01 3.45 1.96
C ILE A 140 -5.15 3.28 0.44
N SER A 141 -4.57 2.24 -0.15
CA SER A 141 -4.63 2.00 -1.60
C SER A 141 -6.04 1.68 -2.12
N LEU A 142 -6.94 1.19 -1.26
CA LEU A 142 -8.34 0.95 -1.62
C LEU A 142 -9.14 2.25 -1.80
N GLY A 143 -8.73 3.35 -1.18
CA GLY A 143 -9.37 4.67 -1.33
C GLY A 143 -9.47 5.12 -2.80
N PRO A 144 -8.33 5.29 -3.51
CA PRO A 144 -8.35 5.63 -4.94
C PRO A 144 -9.16 4.63 -5.78
N ALA A 145 -9.02 3.33 -5.49
CA ALA A 145 -9.74 2.30 -6.22
C ALA A 145 -11.27 2.47 -6.12
N ALA A 146 -11.78 2.81 -4.93
CA ALA A 146 -13.19 3.08 -4.71
C ALA A 146 -13.67 4.38 -5.37
N GLU A 147 -12.85 5.43 -5.34
CA GLU A 147 -13.15 6.71 -6.02
C GLU A 147 -13.35 6.51 -7.52
N LEU A 148 -12.46 5.79 -8.20
CA LEU A 148 -12.59 5.53 -9.64
C LEU A 148 -13.82 4.70 -9.98
N LYS A 149 -14.18 3.72 -9.15
CA LYS A 149 -15.40 2.95 -9.36
C LYS A 149 -16.63 3.86 -9.34
N ASN A 150 -16.69 4.78 -8.37
CA ASN A 150 -17.81 5.72 -8.25
C ASN A 150 -17.84 6.73 -9.41
N GLU A 151 -16.68 7.22 -9.86
CA GLU A 151 -16.56 8.08 -11.05
C GLU A 151 -17.05 7.34 -12.30
N ALA A 152 -16.57 6.12 -12.54
CA ALA A 152 -16.97 5.30 -13.68
C ALA A 152 -18.49 4.98 -13.67
N ASP A 153 -19.06 4.61 -12.53
CA ASP A 153 -20.50 4.35 -12.40
C ASP A 153 -21.32 5.61 -12.70
N THR A 154 -20.83 6.79 -12.31
CA THR A 154 -21.48 8.09 -12.59
C THR A 154 -21.44 8.44 -14.08
N ASP A 155 -20.29 8.26 -14.73
CA ASP A 155 -20.12 8.54 -16.15
C ASP A 155 -20.98 7.62 -17.02
N ILE A 156 -21.06 6.33 -16.67
CA ILE A 156 -21.95 5.35 -17.33
C ILE A 156 -23.42 5.78 -17.19
N ALA A 157 -23.84 6.22 -16.00
CA ALA A 157 -25.20 6.68 -15.76
C ALA A 157 -25.54 7.95 -16.56
N ILE A 158 -24.60 8.89 -16.69
CA ILE A 158 -24.78 10.10 -17.51
C ILE A 158 -24.85 9.75 -19.00
N ALA A 159 -23.97 8.90 -19.50
CA ALA A 159 -23.96 8.46 -20.89
C ALA A 159 -25.27 7.74 -21.26
N ALA A 160 -25.78 6.87 -20.39
CA ALA A 160 -27.06 6.19 -20.58
C ALA A 160 -28.25 7.18 -20.66
N ARG A 161 -28.26 8.20 -19.80
CA ARG A 161 -29.29 9.27 -19.84
C ARG A 161 -29.23 10.08 -21.14
N GLN A 162 -28.04 10.45 -21.59
CA GLN A 162 -27.87 11.20 -22.84
C GLN A 162 -28.29 10.37 -24.06
N HIS A 163 -27.93 9.09 -24.10
CA HIS A 163 -28.35 8.18 -25.16
C HIS A 163 -29.88 8.05 -25.22
N ASN A 164 -30.54 7.90 -24.06
CA ASN A 164 -32.00 7.81 -24.00
C ASN A 164 -32.70 9.11 -24.44
N LYS A 165 -32.17 10.27 -24.02
CA LYS A 165 -32.68 11.58 -24.45
C LYS A 165 -32.57 11.79 -25.97
N LYS A 166 -31.48 11.34 -26.59
CA LYS A 166 -31.31 11.39 -28.06
C LYS A 166 -32.33 10.50 -28.79
N ARG A 167 -32.61 9.29 -28.28
CA ARG A 167 -33.65 8.42 -28.87
C ARG A 167 -35.03 9.06 -28.79
N LEU A 168 -35.42 9.57 -27.62
CA LEU A 168 -36.73 10.21 -27.44
C LEU A 168 -36.91 11.48 -28.30
N GLY A 169 -35.85 12.28 -28.45
CA GLY A 169 -35.86 13.43 -29.37
C GLY A 169 -35.98 13.04 -30.84
N SER A 170 -35.38 11.91 -31.24
CA SER A 170 -35.51 11.37 -32.61
C SER A 170 -36.92 10.89 -32.92
N PHE A 171 -37.66 10.33 -31.95
CA PHE A 171 -39.05 9.93 -32.17
C PHE A 171 -39.97 11.13 -32.30
N LYS A 172 -39.71 12.20 -31.54
CA LYS A 172 -40.54 13.41 -31.55
C LYS A 172 -40.41 14.26 -32.82
N ASN A 173 -39.35 14.06 -33.61
CA ASN A 173 -39.11 14.76 -34.88
C ASN A 173 -39.54 13.93 -36.11
N ALA A 174 -40.11 12.74 -35.88
CA ALA A 174 -40.57 11.83 -36.93
C ALA A 174 -42.11 11.79 -37.06
N GLU A 175 -42.82 12.57 -36.23
CA GLU A 175 -44.24 12.93 -36.35
C GLU A 175 -44.38 14.35 -36.89
#